data_AF-A0A3A0D621-F1
#
_entry.id   AF-A0A3A0D621-F1
#
_cell.length_a   1.000
_cell.length_b   1.000
_cell.length_c   1.000
_cell.angle_alpha   90.00
_cell.angle_beta   90.00
_cell.angle_gamma   90.00
#
_symmetry.space_group_name_H-M   'P 1'
#
loop_
_entity.id
_entity.type
_entity.pdbx_description
1 polymer ?
#
loop_
_entity_poly.entity_id
_entity_poly.type
_entity_poly.pdbx_seq_one_letter_code
_entity_poly.pdbx_strand_id
1 'polypeptide(L)'
;MVETTGGAVVTLGGPFHNEGVLDIRSGTVDVRGSFTHRQDAVLTGTGNFKGAFINEAAVRPGNSPGIITITGDYTQTAEGELEIEIARGAPPATPGVDHDQLVVSGAATLGGLLVAPFIDGYVPAVGDEVEFLVAGSRTGAFANTQFPTRLPPGVAQQVVYGATGAKIEFVAPIPIDFVSPDGAAAWSAPSAWEENGAPDVPKSENIISVSNQTPSGAAQRVDVFDPALPTEPNAAHSLLVGDATDPITLRLNDASLSVTTDAVVNAHGAWEQSAGSVLSSLNLEVRGGGRFEGGGRVVADVTVGAAGAGAATFGPGLGGVGDLDVDGNYTQG
;
A
#
# COMPACT_ATOMS: atom_id res chain seq x y z
N MET A 1 -1.19 -13.65 25.63
CA MET A 1 0.11 -13.99 25.03
C MET A 1 0.26 -15.50 25.04
N VAL A 2 0.39 -16.11 23.87
CA VAL A 2 0.77 -17.53 23.72
C VAL A 2 2.18 -17.54 23.17
N GLU A 3 3.10 -18.23 23.84
CA GLU A 3 4.49 -18.35 23.42
C GLU A 3 4.85 -19.83 23.20
N THR A 4 5.59 -20.14 22.13
CA THR A 4 6.10 -21.51 21.89
C THR A 4 7.59 -21.52 21.57
N THR A 5 8.36 -22.38 22.24
CA THR A 5 9.82 -22.54 22.05
C THR A 5 10.24 -24.00 21.96
N GLY A 6 11.38 -24.28 21.32
CA GLY A 6 12.09 -25.55 21.45
C GLY A 6 11.33 -26.77 20.93
N GLY A 7 10.55 -26.62 19.84
CA GLY A 7 9.74 -27.70 19.27
C GLY A 7 8.45 -28.02 20.04
N ALA A 8 8.08 -27.22 21.05
CA ALA A 8 6.81 -27.37 21.75
C ALA A 8 5.63 -27.22 20.79
N VAL A 9 4.61 -28.06 20.97
CA VAL A 9 3.34 -27.97 20.25
C VAL A 9 2.25 -27.49 21.19
N VAL A 10 1.65 -26.34 20.90
CA VAL A 10 0.43 -25.87 21.55
C VAL A 10 -0.75 -26.22 20.67
N THR A 11 -1.70 -27.01 21.18
CA THR A 11 -2.91 -27.35 20.43
C THR A 11 -4.06 -26.44 20.86
N LEU A 12 -4.67 -25.76 19.89
CA LEU A 12 -5.90 -25.00 20.09
C LEU A 12 -7.07 -25.81 19.51
N GLY A 13 -8.09 -26.09 20.33
CA GLY A 13 -9.27 -26.85 19.92
C GLY A 13 -10.50 -25.95 19.78
N GLY A 14 -11.41 -26.31 18.86
CA GLY A 14 -12.63 -25.54 18.59
C GLY A 14 -12.37 -24.22 17.86
N PRO A 15 -13.39 -23.37 17.67
CA PRO A 15 -13.21 -22.02 17.16
C PRO A 15 -12.36 -21.18 18.12
N PHE A 16 -11.34 -20.50 17.59
CA PHE A 16 -10.46 -19.63 18.34
C PHE A 16 -10.35 -18.25 17.69
N HIS A 17 -10.57 -17.19 18.48
CA HIS A 17 -10.30 -15.82 18.09
C HIS A 17 -9.09 -15.32 18.88
N ASN A 18 -8.07 -14.89 18.17
CA ASN A 18 -6.92 -14.25 18.79
C ASN A 18 -7.12 -12.72 18.75
N GLU A 19 -6.99 -12.06 19.90
CA GLU A 19 -7.10 -10.60 20.07
C GLU A 19 -5.85 -10.05 20.79
N GLY A 20 -4.72 -10.76 20.69
CA GLY A 20 -3.49 -10.36 21.35
C GLY A 20 -2.25 -10.95 20.68
N VAL A 21 -1.12 -10.95 21.38
CA VAL A 21 0.14 -11.45 20.81
C VAL A 21 0.19 -12.98 20.81
N LEU A 22 0.39 -13.55 19.63
CA LEU A 22 0.75 -14.94 19.38
C LEU A 22 2.22 -14.98 18.93
N ASP A 23 3.14 -15.32 19.84
CA ASP A 23 4.59 -15.39 19.57
C ASP A 23 5.00 -16.86 19.35
N ILE A 24 5.11 -17.27 18.09
CA ILE A 24 5.56 -18.61 17.72
C ILE A 24 7.06 -18.56 17.49
N ARG A 25 7.89 -18.54 18.54
CA ARG A 25 9.35 -18.41 18.39
C ARG A 25 9.96 -19.53 17.56
N SER A 26 9.82 -20.78 18.01
CA SER A 26 10.37 -21.94 17.30
C SER A 26 9.56 -23.21 17.47
N GLY A 27 8.37 -23.09 18.09
CA GLY A 27 7.44 -24.20 18.27
C GLY A 27 6.41 -24.29 17.16
N THR A 28 5.34 -25.02 17.46
CA THR A 28 4.17 -25.14 16.59
C THR A 28 2.89 -24.80 17.34
N VAL A 29 2.01 -24.04 16.70
CA VAL A 29 0.61 -23.90 17.11
C VAL A 29 -0.23 -24.76 16.19
N ASP A 30 -0.84 -25.84 16.71
CA ASP A 30 -1.70 -26.78 15.98
C ASP A 30 -3.17 -26.46 16.25
N VAL A 31 -3.84 -25.80 15.31
CA VAL A 31 -5.26 -25.44 15.41
C VAL A 31 -6.12 -26.57 14.83
N ARG A 32 -7.00 -27.12 15.66
CA ARG A 32 -7.97 -28.17 15.31
C ARG A 32 -9.39 -27.60 15.33
N GLY A 33 -9.62 -26.61 14.47
CA GLY A 33 -10.85 -25.82 14.38
C GLY A 33 -10.65 -24.59 13.49
N SER A 34 -11.60 -23.66 13.52
CA SER A 34 -11.43 -22.36 12.85
C SER A 34 -10.57 -21.43 13.70
N PHE A 35 -9.71 -20.65 13.06
CA PHE A 35 -8.91 -19.61 13.71
C PHE A 35 -9.08 -18.29 12.98
N THR A 36 -9.30 -17.22 13.74
CA THR A 36 -9.30 -15.85 13.23
C THR A 36 -8.39 -14.99 14.09
N HIS A 37 -7.47 -14.29 13.45
CA HIS A 37 -6.64 -13.24 14.04
C HIS A 37 -7.41 -11.92 13.92
N ARG A 38 -7.85 -11.33 15.03
CA ARG A 38 -8.76 -10.17 15.06
C ARG A 38 -8.15 -9.03 15.84
N GLN A 39 -8.64 -7.82 15.56
CA GLN A 39 -8.44 -6.57 16.30
C GLN A 39 -7.29 -6.55 17.33
N ASP A 40 -6.26 -5.76 17.04
CA ASP A 40 -5.06 -5.57 17.86
C ASP A 40 -4.20 -6.83 18.08
N ALA A 41 -4.59 -7.96 17.49
CA ALA A 41 -3.77 -9.16 17.49
C ALA A 41 -2.50 -9.00 16.64
N VAL A 42 -1.43 -9.62 17.12
CA VAL A 42 -0.16 -9.72 16.41
C VAL A 42 0.33 -11.16 16.42
N LEU A 43 0.54 -11.74 15.25
CA LEU A 43 1.31 -12.97 15.09
C LEU A 43 2.77 -12.59 14.83
N THR A 44 3.69 -13.13 15.63
CA THR A 44 5.13 -12.88 15.52
C THR A 44 5.96 -14.14 15.82
N GLY A 45 7.29 -14.06 15.71
CA GLY A 45 8.22 -15.18 15.89
C GLY A 45 8.60 -15.88 14.57
N THR A 46 9.31 -17.02 14.65
CA THR A 46 9.84 -17.72 13.46
C THR A 46 9.41 -19.19 13.33
N GLY A 47 8.28 -19.54 13.96
CA GLY A 47 7.79 -20.90 14.07
C GLY A 47 6.65 -21.23 13.10
N ASN A 48 5.96 -22.33 13.41
CA ASN A 48 4.94 -22.92 12.53
C ASN A 48 3.54 -22.78 13.13
N PHE A 49 2.60 -22.27 12.33
CA PHE A 49 1.17 -22.36 12.59
C PHE A 49 0.58 -23.44 11.69
N LYS A 50 -0.19 -24.37 12.25
CA LYS A 50 -0.85 -25.44 11.49
C LYS A 50 -2.36 -25.29 11.59
N GLY A 51 -3.02 -25.19 10.44
CA GLY A 51 -4.44 -24.91 10.31
C GLY A 51 -4.68 -23.75 9.34
N ALA A 52 -5.95 -23.51 8.99
CA ALA A 52 -6.33 -22.34 8.21
C ALA A 52 -6.18 -21.08 9.08
N PHE A 53 -5.55 -20.04 8.52
CA PHE A 53 -5.28 -18.77 9.19
C PHE A 53 -6.01 -17.63 8.49
N ILE A 54 -6.98 -17.03 9.17
CA ILE A 54 -7.66 -15.80 8.69
C ILE A 54 -7.05 -14.61 9.43
N ASN A 55 -6.46 -13.68 8.68
CA ASN A 55 -5.87 -12.45 9.18
C ASN A 55 -6.82 -11.25 9.01
N GLU A 56 -7.37 -10.76 10.11
CA GLU A 56 -8.11 -9.49 10.26
C GLU A 56 -7.31 -8.50 11.15
N ALA A 57 -6.02 -8.76 11.37
CA ALA A 57 -5.12 -7.92 12.17
C ALA A 57 -3.68 -8.03 11.64
N ALA A 58 -2.64 -8.10 12.48
CA ALA A 58 -1.25 -8.04 12.01
C ALA A 58 -0.52 -9.40 12.03
N VAL A 59 0.16 -9.72 10.94
CA VAL A 59 1.17 -10.80 10.87
C VAL A 59 2.53 -10.17 10.61
N ARG A 60 3.49 -10.43 11.50
CA ARG A 60 4.82 -9.82 11.52
C ARG A 60 5.88 -10.89 11.77
N PRO A 61 6.35 -11.59 10.73
CA PRO A 61 7.37 -12.62 10.90
C PRO A 61 8.58 -12.09 11.68
N GLY A 62 9.07 -12.88 12.64
CA GLY A 62 10.40 -12.69 13.24
C GLY A 62 10.51 -12.16 14.67
N ASN A 63 11.77 -12.17 15.12
CA ASN A 63 12.43 -11.07 15.87
C ASN A 63 13.34 -10.33 14.86
N SER A 64 12.79 -10.09 13.66
CA SER A 64 13.23 -9.10 12.68
C SER A 64 14.68 -9.17 12.20
N PRO A 65 14.98 -9.72 11.00
CA PRO A 65 14.07 -10.50 10.14
C PRO A 65 13.78 -11.94 10.61
N GLY A 66 12.76 -12.59 10.06
CA GLY A 66 12.37 -13.96 10.35
C GLY A 66 11.38 -14.62 9.39
N ILE A 67 11.13 -15.92 9.58
CA ILE A 67 10.23 -16.71 8.73
C ILE A 67 9.10 -17.29 9.56
N ILE A 68 7.85 -16.99 9.20
CA ILE A 68 6.68 -17.71 9.75
C ILE A 68 6.17 -18.70 8.71
N THR A 69 5.90 -19.92 9.15
CA THR A 69 5.28 -20.95 8.30
C THR A 69 3.82 -21.16 8.71
N ILE A 70 2.90 -21.04 7.75
CA ILE A 70 1.51 -21.47 7.85
C ILE A 70 1.38 -22.81 7.10
N THR A 71 1.31 -23.91 7.85
CA THR A 71 0.94 -25.24 7.33
C THR A 71 -0.59 -25.31 7.20
N GLY A 72 -1.12 -24.68 6.16
CA GLY A 72 -2.54 -24.54 5.86
C GLY A 72 -2.78 -23.44 4.83
N ASP A 73 -4.04 -23.00 4.73
CA ASP A 73 -4.40 -21.83 3.92
C ASP A 73 -4.22 -20.55 4.73
N TYR A 74 -3.83 -19.46 4.05
CA TYR A 74 -3.72 -18.12 4.59
C TYR A 74 -4.70 -17.20 3.86
N THR A 75 -5.53 -16.47 4.60
CA THR A 75 -6.43 -15.45 4.03
C THR A 75 -6.22 -14.15 4.77
N GLN A 76 -5.68 -13.14 4.07
CA GLN A 76 -5.67 -11.77 4.56
C GLN A 76 -6.91 -11.05 4.08
N THR A 77 -7.70 -10.53 5.02
CA THR A 77 -8.90 -9.76 4.72
C THR A 77 -8.55 -8.29 4.43
N ALA A 78 -9.54 -7.46 4.12
CA ALA A 78 -9.36 -6.03 3.94
C ALA A 78 -8.82 -5.31 5.21
N GLU A 79 -9.06 -5.88 6.39
CA GLU A 79 -8.59 -5.36 7.68
C GLU A 79 -7.21 -5.89 8.07
N GLY A 80 -6.72 -6.92 7.36
CA GLY A 80 -5.45 -7.56 7.68
C GLY A 80 -4.22 -6.79 7.17
N GLU A 81 -3.15 -6.89 7.93
CA GLU A 81 -1.82 -6.35 7.65
C GLU A 81 -0.79 -7.49 7.64
N LEU A 82 0.06 -7.49 6.61
CA LEU A 82 1.31 -8.24 6.59
C LEU A 82 2.46 -7.23 6.65
N GLU A 83 3.29 -7.32 7.70
CA GLU A 83 4.53 -6.54 7.82
C GLU A 83 5.71 -7.42 7.39
N ILE A 84 6.55 -6.91 6.49
CA ILE A 84 7.74 -7.57 5.97
C ILE A 84 8.93 -6.62 6.11
N GLU A 85 9.77 -6.83 7.12
CA GLU A 85 10.99 -6.05 7.29
C GLU A 85 12.05 -6.47 6.27
N ILE A 86 12.70 -5.48 5.67
CA ILE A 86 13.82 -5.67 4.76
C ILE A 86 15.07 -5.10 5.41
N ALA A 87 16.00 -5.97 5.75
CA ALA A 87 17.25 -5.66 6.41
C ALA A 87 18.41 -5.57 5.43
N ARG A 88 19.62 -5.41 5.99
CA ARG A 88 20.86 -5.33 5.21
C ARG A 88 21.05 -6.54 4.31
N GLY A 89 21.53 -6.28 3.10
CA GLY A 89 21.84 -7.25 2.06
C GLY A 89 21.92 -6.49 0.74
N ALA A 90 22.90 -6.76 -0.09
CA ALA A 90 23.06 -6.09 -1.37
C ALA A 90 23.47 -7.14 -2.44
N PRO A 91 22.50 -7.88 -3.00
CA PRO A 91 21.03 -7.78 -2.79
C PRO A 91 20.52 -8.48 -1.52
N PRO A 92 19.33 -8.14 -0.99
CA PRO A 92 18.71 -8.76 0.18
C PRO A 92 18.10 -10.14 -0.15
N ALA A 93 18.95 -11.11 -0.51
CA ALA A 93 18.51 -12.36 -1.14
C ALA A 93 18.19 -13.52 -0.17
N THR A 94 18.44 -13.38 1.12
CA THR A 94 18.32 -14.49 2.09
C THR A 94 17.10 -14.32 3.00
N PRO A 95 16.01 -15.06 2.80
CA PRO A 95 14.84 -15.03 3.69
C PRO A 95 15.18 -15.38 5.13
N GLY A 96 14.56 -14.69 6.09
CA GLY A 96 14.79 -14.83 7.53
C GLY A 96 16.13 -14.27 8.02
N VAL A 97 16.93 -13.66 7.14
CA VAL A 97 18.22 -13.03 7.48
C VAL A 97 18.28 -11.61 6.92
N ASP A 98 18.05 -11.46 5.61
CA ASP A 98 18.07 -10.17 4.91
C ASP A 98 16.66 -9.58 4.80
N HIS A 99 15.60 -10.39 4.92
CA HIS A 99 14.21 -9.94 4.90
C HIS A 99 13.26 -10.96 5.54
N ASP A 100 12.08 -10.52 5.94
CA ASP A 100 11.01 -11.39 6.43
C ASP A 100 10.38 -12.23 5.33
N GLN A 101 9.92 -13.43 5.68
CA GLN A 101 9.17 -14.26 4.76
C GLN A 101 7.98 -14.94 5.43
N LEU A 102 6.83 -14.90 4.76
CA LEU A 102 5.67 -15.72 5.05
C LEU A 102 5.65 -16.94 4.11
N VAL A 103 5.69 -18.14 4.67
CA VAL A 103 5.60 -19.39 3.92
C VAL A 103 4.24 -20.03 4.17
N VAL A 104 3.47 -20.29 3.12
CA VAL A 104 2.12 -20.87 3.20
C VAL A 104 2.10 -22.18 2.41
N SER A 105 1.85 -23.32 3.06
CA SER A 105 1.82 -24.60 2.33
C SER A 105 0.60 -24.74 1.41
N GLY A 106 -0.50 -24.06 1.75
CA GLY A 106 -1.77 -24.09 1.03
C GLY A 106 -1.97 -22.86 0.14
N ALA A 107 -3.23 -22.43 0.00
CA ALA A 107 -3.59 -21.23 -0.75
C ALA A 107 -3.37 -19.96 0.10
N ALA A 108 -2.73 -18.95 -0.49
CA ALA A 108 -2.65 -17.59 0.03
C ALA A 108 -3.64 -16.69 -0.73
N THR A 109 -4.62 -16.15 -0.02
CA THR A 109 -5.54 -15.13 -0.54
C THR A 109 -5.16 -13.78 0.07
N LEU A 110 -4.75 -12.83 -0.78
CA LEU A 110 -4.25 -11.53 -0.36
C LEU A 110 -5.33 -10.45 -0.46
N GLY A 111 -5.28 -9.51 0.47
CA GLY A 111 -6.15 -8.34 0.61
C GLY A 111 -5.54 -7.40 1.65
N GLY A 112 -6.20 -6.28 1.94
CA GLY A 112 -5.75 -5.37 3.00
C GLY A 112 -4.39 -4.73 2.71
N LEU A 113 -3.53 -4.64 3.73
CA LEU A 113 -2.30 -3.86 3.72
C LEU A 113 -1.03 -4.74 3.71
N LEU A 114 -0.06 -4.36 2.88
CA LEU A 114 1.35 -4.76 3.00
C LEU A 114 2.15 -3.58 3.54
N VAL A 115 2.90 -3.78 4.63
CA VAL A 115 3.88 -2.81 5.14
C VAL A 115 5.27 -3.41 4.96
N ALA A 116 6.20 -2.68 4.36
CA ALA A 116 7.54 -3.19 4.07
C ALA A 116 8.65 -2.25 4.57
N PRO A 117 8.83 -2.11 5.90
CA PRO A 117 9.80 -1.18 6.46
C PRO A 117 11.24 -1.61 6.17
N PHE A 118 12.15 -0.64 6.02
CA PHE A 118 13.58 -0.90 5.86
C PHE A 118 14.26 -0.74 7.21
N ILE A 119 14.98 -1.78 7.63
CA ILE A 119 15.69 -1.82 8.90
C ILE A 119 17.20 -1.96 8.67
N ASP A 120 17.99 -1.80 9.74
CA ASP A 120 19.45 -1.96 9.73
C ASP A 120 20.20 -1.15 8.64
N GLY A 121 19.59 -0.04 8.19
CA GLY A 121 20.16 0.84 7.17
C GLY A 121 20.12 0.28 5.75
N TYR A 122 19.19 -0.62 5.42
CA TYR A 122 18.98 -1.06 4.04
C TYR A 122 18.70 0.14 3.12
N VAL A 123 19.39 0.18 1.99
CA VAL A 123 19.25 1.19 0.94
C VAL A 123 19.03 0.42 -0.37
N PRO A 124 17.82 0.45 -0.94
CA PRO A 124 17.51 -0.36 -2.11
C PRO A 124 18.24 0.13 -3.35
N ALA A 125 18.62 -0.81 -4.20
CA ALA A 125 19.15 -0.54 -5.53
C ALA A 125 18.24 -1.13 -6.62
N VAL A 126 18.24 -0.52 -7.81
CA VAL A 126 17.55 -1.09 -8.97
C VAL A 126 18.08 -2.50 -9.23
N GLY A 127 17.18 -3.47 -9.35
CA GLY A 127 17.45 -4.89 -9.52
C GLY A 127 17.44 -5.71 -8.22
N ASP A 128 17.31 -5.07 -7.05
CA ASP A 128 17.05 -5.81 -5.81
C ASP A 128 15.66 -6.46 -5.86
N GLU A 129 15.58 -7.70 -5.38
CA GLU A 129 14.34 -8.47 -5.28
C GLU A 129 14.20 -9.06 -3.87
N VAL A 130 12.97 -9.06 -3.34
CA VAL A 130 12.62 -9.58 -2.02
C VAL A 130 11.42 -10.53 -2.15
N GLU A 131 11.65 -11.84 -2.12
CA GLU A 131 10.58 -12.85 -2.15
C GLU A 131 10.00 -13.05 -0.74
N PHE A 132 9.03 -12.19 -0.39
CA PHE A 132 8.45 -12.17 0.95
C PHE A 132 7.31 -13.18 1.16
N LEU A 133 6.74 -13.73 0.09
CA LEU A 133 5.66 -14.72 0.15
C LEU A 133 5.94 -15.91 -0.75
N VAL A 134 5.93 -17.10 -0.17
CA VAL A 134 5.90 -18.39 -0.89
C VAL A 134 4.63 -19.13 -0.50
N ALA A 135 3.85 -19.58 -1.50
CA ALA A 135 2.56 -20.23 -1.30
C ALA A 135 2.35 -21.44 -2.22
N GLY A 136 1.50 -22.39 -1.84
CA GLY A 136 1.05 -23.47 -2.73
C GLY A 136 0.24 -22.95 -3.92
N SER A 137 -0.50 -21.85 -3.72
CA SER A 137 -1.08 -21.01 -4.76
C SER A 137 -1.36 -19.61 -4.21
N ARG A 138 -1.41 -18.59 -5.06
CA ARG A 138 -1.74 -17.21 -4.68
C ARG A 138 -2.89 -16.65 -5.52
N THR A 139 -3.84 -16.02 -4.84
CA THR A 139 -4.94 -15.24 -5.44
C THR A 139 -5.10 -13.90 -4.71
N GLY A 140 -5.72 -12.92 -5.38
CA GLY A 140 -5.84 -11.55 -4.86
C GLY A 140 -4.51 -10.80 -4.82
N ALA A 141 -4.57 -9.54 -4.44
CA ALA A 141 -3.41 -8.66 -4.24
C ALA A 141 -3.68 -7.81 -3.00
N PHE A 142 -2.62 -7.22 -2.43
CA PHE A 142 -2.82 -6.23 -1.38
C PHE A 142 -3.57 -5.02 -1.97
N ALA A 143 -4.59 -4.55 -1.26
CA ALA A 143 -5.29 -3.33 -1.66
C ALA A 143 -4.42 -2.10 -1.44
N ASN A 144 -3.53 -2.17 -0.44
CA ASN A 144 -2.63 -1.12 -0.02
C ASN A 144 -1.22 -1.62 0.18
N THR A 145 -0.26 -0.74 -0.12
CA THR A 145 1.15 -0.95 0.21
C THR A 145 1.69 0.28 0.93
N GLN A 146 2.53 0.06 1.92
CA GLN A 146 3.25 1.11 2.64
C GLN A 146 4.73 0.78 2.64
N PHE A 147 5.51 1.64 2.00
CA PHE A 147 6.95 1.53 1.91
C PHE A 147 7.63 2.73 2.56
N PRO A 148 8.90 2.59 2.97
CA PRO A 148 9.73 3.71 3.37
C PRO A 148 9.81 4.76 2.26
N THR A 149 9.67 5.99 2.69
CA THR A 149 9.36 7.14 1.85
C THR A 149 10.58 7.84 1.26
N ARG A 150 11.79 7.37 1.58
CA ARG A 150 13.07 7.96 1.17
C ARG A 150 13.92 6.98 0.36
N LEU A 151 13.34 6.45 -0.71
CA LEU A 151 14.10 5.67 -1.67
C LEU A 151 15.22 6.52 -2.30
N PRO A 152 16.34 5.91 -2.70
CA PRO A 152 17.37 6.63 -3.44
C PRO A 152 16.81 7.24 -4.73
N PRO A 153 17.37 8.37 -5.21
CA PRO A 153 16.98 8.94 -6.49
C PRO A 153 17.07 7.92 -7.62
N GLY A 154 15.99 7.79 -8.40
CA GLY A 154 15.92 6.83 -9.50
C GLY A 154 15.62 5.39 -9.07
N VAL A 155 15.20 5.17 -7.82
CA VAL A 155 14.71 3.87 -7.33
C VAL A 155 13.23 4.00 -6.96
N ALA A 156 12.43 3.15 -7.58
CA ALA A 156 11.06 2.87 -7.25
C ALA A 156 10.92 1.39 -6.85
N GLN A 157 9.74 1.01 -6.42
CA GLN A 157 9.42 -0.33 -6.00
C GLN A 157 8.04 -0.77 -6.49
N GLN A 158 7.92 -2.05 -6.78
CA GLN A 158 6.67 -2.69 -7.18
C GLN A 158 6.48 -4.02 -6.47
N VAL A 159 5.22 -4.38 -6.24
CA VAL A 159 4.88 -5.73 -5.77
C VAL A 159 4.52 -6.57 -6.99
N VAL A 160 5.31 -7.59 -7.25
CA VAL A 160 5.08 -8.53 -8.35
C VAL A 160 4.43 -9.79 -7.82
N TYR A 161 3.24 -10.10 -8.34
CA TYR A 161 2.47 -11.28 -7.94
C TYR A 161 2.70 -12.46 -8.89
N GLY A 162 3.13 -13.59 -8.33
CA GLY A 162 3.24 -14.87 -9.03
C GLY A 162 2.05 -15.79 -8.77
N ALA A 163 2.01 -16.94 -9.45
CA ALA A 163 1.00 -17.96 -9.20
C ALA A 163 1.14 -18.62 -7.81
N THR A 164 2.33 -18.57 -7.21
CA THR A 164 2.71 -19.28 -5.97
C THR A 164 3.48 -18.38 -5.01
N GLY A 165 3.36 -17.06 -5.13
CA GLY A 165 4.13 -16.15 -4.28
C GLY A 165 3.94 -14.69 -4.66
N ALA A 166 4.67 -13.84 -3.94
CA ALA A 166 4.78 -12.42 -4.23
C ALA A 166 6.19 -11.94 -3.84
N LYS A 167 6.71 -10.98 -4.60
CA LYS A 167 7.99 -10.33 -4.33
C LYS A 167 7.89 -8.82 -4.45
N ILE A 168 8.78 -8.11 -3.77
CA ILE A 168 9.04 -6.70 -4.05
C ILE A 168 10.22 -6.63 -5.02
N GLU A 169 10.07 -5.87 -6.09
CA GLU A 169 11.17 -5.54 -6.99
C GLU A 169 11.48 -4.05 -6.89
N PHE A 170 12.76 -3.72 -6.82
CA PHE A 170 13.24 -2.35 -6.92
C PHE A 170 13.65 -2.05 -8.36
N VAL A 171 13.01 -1.07 -8.96
CA VAL A 171 13.11 -0.75 -10.38
C VAL A 171 13.43 0.72 -10.59
N ALA A 172 13.83 1.10 -11.80
CA ALA A 172 13.85 2.51 -12.15
C ALA A 172 12.40 3.02 -12.24
N PRO A 173 12.07 4.20 -11.70
CA PRO A 173 10.74 4.76 -11.85
C PRO A 173 10.44 5.05 -13.32
N ILE A 174 9.19 4.84 -13.72
CA ILE A 174 8.76 4.98 -15.12
C ILE A 174 7.71 6.11 -15.22
N PRO A 175 7.95 7.17 -15.99
CA PRO A 175 6.92 8.17 -16.25
C PRO A 175 5.73 7.55 -16.99
N ILE A 176 4.52 7.86 -16.53
CA ILE A 176 3.28 7.57 -17.24
C ILE A 176 2.45 8.85 -17.33
N ASP A 177 1.91 9.11 -18.52
CA ASP A 177 1.12 10.30 -18.78
C ASP A 177 -0.36 9.95 -18.81
N PHE A 178 -1.19 10.81 -18.22
CA PHE A 178 -2.63 10.75 -18.39
C PHE A 178 -3.01 11.33 -19.76
N VAL A 179 -3.74 10.56 -20.58
CA VAL A 179 -3.98 10.89 -22.01
C VAL A 179 -5.46 10.87 -22.43
N SER A 180 -6.38 10.54 -21.52
CA SER A 180 -7.80 10.43 -21.87
C SER A 180 -8.44 11.80 -22.16
N PRO A 181 -9.12 12.02 -23.30
CA PRO A 181 -9.83 13.26 -23.59
C PRO A 181 -11.21 13.35 -22.89
N ASP A 182 -11.66 12.28 -22.23
CA ASP A 182 -12.98 12.20 -21.62
C ASP A 182 -13.08 13.12 -20.40
N GLY A 183 -14.20 13.83 -20.23
CA GLY A 183 -14.43 14.66 -19.03
C GLY A 183 -14.43 13.87 -17.71
N ALA A 184 -14.54 12.54 -17.79
CA ALA A 184 -14.37 11.62 -16.67
C ALA A 184 -13.62 10.37 -17.13
N ALA A 185 -12.52 10.03 -16.47
CA ALA A 185 -11.76 8.81 -16.68
C ALA A 185 -11.61 8.01 -15.39
N ALA A 186 -11.27 6.73 -15.48
CA ALA A 186 -10.99 5.89 -14.32
C ALA A 186 -9.49 5.63 -14.21
N TRP A 187 -8.95 5.68 -12.99
CA TRP A 187 -7.56 5.35 -12.68
C TRP A 187 -7.18 3.97 -13.19
N SER A 188 -8.07 3.00 -13.03
CA SER A 188 -7.85 1.61 -13.42
C SER A 188 -8.12 1.33 -14.91
N ALA A 189 -8.36 2.35 -15.74
CA ALA A 189 -8.59 2.16 -17.18
C ALA A 189 -7.28 2.33 -17.94
N PRO A 190 -6.68 1.28 -18.53
CA PRO A 190 -5.41 1.40 -19.23
C PRO A 190 -5.45 2.43 -20.37
N SER A 191 -6.58 2.58 -21.04
CA SER A 191 -6.75 3.57 -22.13
C SER A 191 -6.70 5.03 -21.65
N ALA A 192 -6.76 5.27 -20.34
CA ALA A 192 -6.64 6.61 -19.78
C ALA A 192 -5.19 7.06 -19.58
N TRP A 193 -4.25 6.13 -19.75
CA TRP A 193 -2.84 6.35 -19.47
C TRP A 193 -1.98 5.82 -20.62
N GLU A 194 -0.80 6.39 -20.79
CA GLU A 194 0.17 5.96 -21.79
C GLU A 194 1.53 5.77 -21.13
N GLU A 195 1.99 4.52 -21.07
CA GLU A 195 3.34 4.16 -20.68
C GLU A 195 4.13 3.80 -21.94
N ASN A 196 5.19 4.57 -22.24
CA ASN A 196 6.09 4.30 -23.37
C ASN A 196 5.39 4.08 -24.73
N GLY A 197 4.28 4.78 -24.99
CA GLY A 197 3.53 4.64 -26.23
C GLY A 197 2.40 3.62 -26.20
N ALA A 198 2.16 2.96 -25.06
CA ALA A 198 1.17 1.90 -24.91
C ALA A 198 0.22 2.14 -23.73
N PRO A 199 -1.08 1.81 -23.86
CA PRO A 199 -2.01 1.85 -22.73
C PRO A 199 -1.56 0.92 -21.59
N ASP A 200 -1.42 1.45 -20.38
CA ASP A 200 -1.13 0.66 -19.17
C ASP A 200 -1.86 1.24 -17.95
N VAL A 201 -2.05 0.47 -16.89
CA VAL A 201 -2.60 0.98 -15.62
C VAL A 201 -1.47 1.51 -14.73
N PRO A 202 -1.70 2.57 -13.95
CA PRO A 202 -0.68 3.07 -13.04
C PRO A 202 -0.35 2.09 -11.92
N LYS A 203 0.94 1.99 -11.59
CA LYS A 203 1.54 1.11 -10.59
C LYS A 203 2.47 1.90 -9.68
N SER A 204 2.95 1.27 -8.60
CA SER A 204 3.78 1.92 -7.59
C SER A 204 5.16 2.37 -8.08
N GLU A 205 5.61 1.92 -9.25
CA GLU A 205 6.81 2.41 -9.91
C GLU A 205 6.60 3.65 -10.79
N ASN A 206 5.36 4.05 -11.04
CA ASN A 206 5.10 5.12 -11.99
C ASN A 206 5.27 6.52 -11.39
N ILE A 207 5.91 7.41 -12.15
CA ILE A 207 5.86 8.86 -11.93
C ILE A 207 4.69 9.40 -12.74
N ILE A 208 3.68 9.93 -12.06
CA ILE A 208 2.39 10.26 -12.68
C ILE A 208 2.17 11.76 -12.70
N SER A 209 1.83 12.30 -13.86
CA SER A 209 1.26 13.65 -13.99
C SER A 209 -0.17 13.57 -14.51
N VAL A 210 -1.12 14.00 -13.68
CA VAL A 210 -2.55 14.10 -13.99
C VAL A 210 -2.86 15.54 -14.37
N SER A 211 -2.88 15.79 -15.68
CA SER A 211 -3.18 17.09 -16.30
C SER A 211 -4.43 17.02 -17.17
N ASN A 212 -5.05 18.16 -17.47
CA ASN A 212 -6.31 18.17 -18.22
C ASN A 212 -6.04 17.88 -19.71
N GLN A 213 -6.73 16.88 -20.25
CA GLN A 213 -6.60 16.43 -21.64
C GLN A 213 -7.87 16.68 -22.46
N THR A 214 -8.87 17.39 -21.93
CA THR A 214 -10.14 17.61 -22.62
C THR A 214 -10.00 18.62 -23.78
N PRO A 215 -10.61 18.36 -24.96
CA PRO A 215 -10.55 19.27 -26.10
C PRO A 215 -11.50 20.48 -25.91
N SER A 216 -11.21 21.38 -24.96
CA SER A 216 -11.88 22.69 -24.78
C SER A 216 -11.49 23.40 -23.46
N GLY A 217 -10.64 22.79 -22.63
CA GLY A 217 -10.37 23.25 -21.27
C GLY A 217 -11.56 23.07 -20.33
N ALA A 218 -12.47 22.15 -20.67
CA ALA A 218 -13.55 21.76 -19.78
C ALA A 218 -12.98 21.06 -18.54
N ALA A 219 -13.63 21.22 -17.39
CA ALA A 219 -13.17 20.53 -16.19
C ALA A 219 -13.14 19.01 -16.39
N GLN A 220 -12.04 18.38 -15.99
CA GLN A 220 -11.84 16.94 -16.10
C GLN A 220 -11.77 16.29 -14.73
N ARG A 221 -12.20 15.02 -14.65
CA ARG A 221 -12.08 14.21 -13.44
C ARG A 221 -11.45 12.86 -13.73
N VAL A 222 -10.58 12.41 -12.82
CA VAL A 222 -10.06 11.03 -12.77
C VAL A 222 -10.56 10.38 -11.49
N ASP A 223 -11.30 9.28 -11.62
CA ASP A 223 -11.83 8.54 -10.48
C ASP A 223 -10.94 7.37 -10.11
N VAL A 224 -10.55 7.32 -8.84
CA VAL A 224 -9.87 6.20 -8.21
C VAL A 224 -10.91 5.43 -7.41
N PHE A 225 -11.01 4.13 -7.65
CA PHE A 225 -11.97 3.22 -7.03
C PHE A 225 -11.23 2.03 -6.41
N ASP A 226 -11.85 1.37 -5.43
CA ASP A 226 -11.33 0.12 -4.91
C ASP A 226 -11.56 -1.00 -5.95
N PRO A 227 -10.50 -1.61 -6.50
CA PRO A 227 -10.68 -2.77 -7.35
C PRO A 227 -11.18 -3.93 -6.48
N ALA A 228 -12.45 -4.31 -6.61
CA ALA A 228 -13.05 -5.43 -5.87
C ALA A 228 -12.32 -6.78 -6.01
N LEU A 229 -11.36 -6.89 -6.92
CA LEU A 229 -10.44 -8.02 -7.16
C LEU A 229 -9.12 -7.48 -7.78
N PRO A 230 -8.16 -6.92 -7.02
CA PRO A 230 -7.02 -6.27 -7.64
C PRO A 230 -6.14 -7.29 -8.37
N THR A 231 -5.92 -7.04 -9.67
CA THR A 231 -4.68 -7.49 -10.31
C THR A 231 -3.53 -6.56 -9.92
N GLU A 232 -3.82 -5.28 -9.65
CA GLU A 232 -2.87 -4.25 -9.20
C GLU A 232 -3.53 -3.30 -8.19
N PRO A 233 -2.82 -2.81 -7.16
CA PRO A 233 -3.31 -1.76 -6.25
C PRO A 233 -3.35 -0.39 -6.94
N ASN A 234 -4.16 0.54 -6.42
CA ASN A 234 -4.04 1.94 -6.82
C ASN A 234 -2.75 2.51 -6.22
N ALA A 235 -1.73 2.71 -7.04
CA ALA A 235 -0.45 3.17 -6.55
C ALA A 235 0.31 4.05 -7.54
N ALA A 236 1.26 4.81 -6.99
CA ALA A 236 2.22 5.61 -7.74
C ALA A 236 3.56 5.67 -6.98
N HIS A 237 4.65 5.90 -7.71
CA HIS A 237 5.92 6.31 -7.09
C HIS A 237 5.83 7.76 -6.65
N SER A 238 5.39 8.64 -7.56
CA SER A 238 5.08 10.04 -7.30
C SER A 238 3.85 10.46 -8.09
N LEU A 239 3.12 11.45 -7.58
CA LEU A 239 1.87 11.90 -8.17
C LEU A 239 1.77 13.42 -8.17
N LEU A 240 1.54 13.97 -9.35
CA LEU A 240 1.20 15.37 -9.55
C LEU A 240 -0.22 15.49 -10.10
N VAL A 241 -1.07 16.30 -9.46
CA VAL A 241 -2.40 16.65 -9.95
C VAL A 241 -2.45 18.15 -10.21
N GLY A 242 -2.67 18.55 -11.45
CA GLY A 242 -2.82 19.95 -11.81
C GLY A 242 -2.50 20.23 -13.27
N ASP A 243 -2.75 21.46 -13.66
CA ASP A 243 -2.63 21.90 -15.05
C ASP A 243 -2.14 23.35 -15.11
N ALA A 244 -1.74 23.80 -16.30
CA ALA A 244 -1.36 25.19 -16.51
C ALA A 244 -2.58 26.13 -16.47
N THR A 245 -3.73 25.70 -16.99
CA THR A 245 -4.92 26.55 -17.11
C THR A 245 -6.23 25.85 -16.76
N ASP A 246 -6.34 24.56 -17.04
CA ASP A 246 -7.63 23.89 -17.11
C ASP A 246 -7.89 23.02 -15.87
N PRO A 247 -9.07 23.11 -15.23
CA PRO A 247 -9.31 22.38 -13.98
C PRO A 247 -9.25 20.86 -14.16
N ILE A 248 -8.52 20.16 -13.29
CA ILE A 248 -8.55 18.70 -13.20
C ILE A 248 -8.71 18.25 -11.75
N THR A 249 -9.57 17.26 -11.54
CA THR A 249 -9.86 16.69 -10.21
C THR A 249 -9.49 15.22 -10.17
N LEU A 250 -8.60 14.83 -9.25
CA LEU A 250 -8.46 13.43 -8.86
C LEU A 250 -9.44 13.14 -7.72
N ARG A 251 -10.31 12.14 -7.89
CA ARG A 251 -11.34 11.80 -6.91
C ARG A 251 -11.14 10.38 -6.38
N LEU A 252 -10.93 10.25 -5.08
CA LEU A 252 -10.76 8.98 -4.38
C LEU A 252 -12.06 8.59 -3.66
N ASN A 253 -12.79 7.61 -4.19
CA ASN A 253 -14.11 7.20 -3.69
C ASN A 253 -14.08 5.82 -3.04
N ASP A 254 -14.18 5.80 -1.71
CA ASP A 254 -14.17 4.61 -0.85
C ASP A 254 -13.07 3.65 -1.27
N ALA A 255 -11.90 4.24 -1.51
CA ALA A 255 -10.76 3.61 -2.14
C ALA A 255 -9.50 4.08 -1.44
N SER A 256 -8.46 3.27 -1.55
CA SER A 256 -7.15 3.66 -1.07
C SER A 256 -6.22 3.95 -2.24
N LEU A 257 -5.27 4.88 -2.06
CA LEU A 257 -4.24 5.23 -3.02
C LEU A 257 -2.91 5.40 -2.27
N SER A 258 -1.91 4.62 -2.68
CA SER A 258 -0.55 4.69 -2.13
C SER A 258 0.39 5.44 -3.06
N VAL A 259 1.06 6.48 -2.56
CA VAL A 259 2.08 7.23 -3.29
C VAL A 259 3.38 7.13 -2.51
N THR A 260 4.41 6.50 -3.05
CA THR A 260 5.63 6.19 -2.28
C THR A 260 6.38 7.45 -1.82
N THR A 261 6.36 8.49 -2.65
CA THR A 261 7.07 9.74 -2.41
C THR A 261 6.05 10.88 -2.22
N ASP A 262 6.12 11.90 -3.07
CA ASP A 262 5.30 13.09 -2.96
C ASP A 262 4.00 12.95 -3.76
N ALA A 263 2.89 13.26 -3.09
CA ALA A 263 1.63 13.60 -3.74
C ALA A 263 1.50 15.13 -3.74
N VAL A 264 1.34 15.72 -4.92
CA VAL A 264 1.34 17.18 -5.10
C VAL A 264 0.06 17.61 -5.81
N VAL A 265 -0.65 18.58 -5.24
CA VAL A 265 -1.77 19.27 -5.88
C VAL A 265 -1.33 20.67 -6.26
N ASN A 266 -1.17 20.92 -7.56
CA ASN A 266 -0.75 22.19 -8.14
C ASN A 266 -1.95 23.10 -8.45
N ALA A 267 -1.68 24.30 -8.97
CA ALA A 267 -2.69 25.17 -9.55
C ALA A 267 -3.60 24.41 -10.52
N HIS A 268 -4.90 24.74 -10.49
CA HIS A 268 -5.95 24.08 -11.28
C HIS A 268 -6.16 22.59 -10.98
N GLY A 269 -5.35 21.98 -10.11
CA GLY A 269 -5.56 20.66 -9.56
C GLY A 269 -6.49 20.69 -8.35
N ALA A 270 -7.36 19.69 -8.28
CA ALA A 270 -8.15 19.39 -7.10
C ALA A 270 -8.00 17.92 -6.72
N TRP A 271 -7.99 17.65 -5.41
CA TRP A 271 -8.15 16.32 -4.84
C TRP A 271 -9.48 16.28 -4.08
N GLU A 272 -10.31 15.29 -4.39
CA GLU A 272 -11.58 15.05 -3.69
C GLU A 272 -11.59 13.66 -3.09
N GLN A 273 -11.87 13.54 -1.79
CA GLN A 273 -11.82 12.25 -1.08
C GLN A 273 -13.08 11.97 -0.25
N SER A 274 -13.66 10.77 -0.37
CA SER A 274 -14.79 10.35 0.48
C SER A 274 -14.32 9.89 1.87
N ALA A 275 -15.25 9.79 2.82
CA ALA A 275 -14.94 9.41 4.21
C ALA A 275 -14.35 8.00 4.36
N GLY A 276 -14.63 7.08 3.44
CA GLY A 276 -14.09 5.72 3.44
C GLY A 276 -12.70 5.59 2.79
N SER A 277 -12.16 6.68 2.27
CA SER A 277 -10.92 6.65 1.48
C SER A 277 -9.68 6.91 2.32
N VAL A 278 -8.54 6.37 1.85
CA VAL A 278 -7.23 6.53 2.47
C VAL A 278 -6.18 6.94 1.44
N LEU A 279 -5.50 8.07 1.68
CA LEU A 279 -4.26 8.43 1.00
C LEU A 279 -3.08 8.09 1.91
N SER A 280 -2.10 7.35 1.40
CA SER A 280 -0.80 7.17 2.05
C SER A 280 0.29 7.77 1.18
N SER A 281 1.06 8.72 1.72
CA SER A 281 2.23 9.27 1.02
C SER A 281 3.33 9.75 1.97
N LEU A 282 4.50 10.09 1.44
CA LEU A 282 5.50 10.79 2.25
C LEU A 282 5.01 12.19 2.60
N ASN A 283 4.78 12.95 1.55
CA ASN A 283 4.30 14.31 1.63
C ASN A 283 3.00 14.41 0.84
N LEU A 284 2.09 15.22 1.36
CA LEU A 284 1.01 15.79 0.59
C LEU A 284 1.25 17.30 0.52
N GLU A 285 1.58 17.80 -0.66
CA GLU A 285 1.81 19.23 -0.89
C GLU A 285 0.64 19.84 -1.67
N VAL A 286 -0.12 20.73 -1.02
CA VAL A 286 -1.13 21.54 -1.71
C VAL A 286 -0.53 22.91 -1.98
N ARG A 287 -0.13 23.14 -3.22
CA ARG A 287 0.51 24.37 -3.69
C ARG A 287 -0.53 25.46 -4.01
N GLY A 288 -0.06 26.70 -4.17
CA GLY A 288 -0.89 27.86 -4.49
C GLY A 288 -1.78 27.59 -5.70
N GLY A 289 -3.09 27.84 -5.53
CA GLY A 289 -4.11 27.55 -6.55
C GLY A 289 -4.59 26.09 -6.60
N GLY A 290 -3.97 25.20 -5.83
CA GLY A 290 -4.41 23.82 -5.64
C GLY A 290 -5.42 23.67 -4.50
N ARG A 291 -6.19 22.58 -4.57
CA ARG A 291 -7.27 22.30 -3.61
C ARG A 291 -7.28 20.84 -3.17
N PHE A 292 -7.34 20.59 -1.87
CA PHE A 292 -7.67 19.30 -1.30
C PHE A 292 -8.97 19.43 -0.51
N GLU A 293 -9.96 18.60 -0.84
CA GLU A 293 -11.27 18.60 -0.20
C GLU A 293 -11.74 17.18 0.14
N GLY A 294 -12.41 17.03 1.28
CA GLY A 294 -13.12 15.80 1.63
C GLY A 294 -12.74 15.20 2.97
N GLY A 295 -13.14 13.97 3.21
CA GLY A 295 -12.92 13.24 4.47
C GLY A 295 -11.96 12.08 4.32
N GLY A 296 -11.99 11.18 5.30
CA GLY A 296 -11.17 9.97 5.31
C GLY A 296 -9.82 10.22 5.93
N ARG A 297 -8.83 9.39 5.60
CA ARG A 297 -7.51 9.42 6.24
C ARG A 297 -6.44 9.85 5.25
N VAL A 298 -5.53 10.72 5.71
CA VAL A 298 -4.30 11.11 5.02
C VAL A 298 -3.14 10.73 5.93
N VAL A 299 -2.37 9.73 5.52
CA VAL A 299 -1.14 9.31 6.21
C VAL A 299 0.04 9.92 5.46
N ALA A 300 0.39 11.16 5.81
CA ALA A 300 1.46 11.94 5.16
C ALA A 300 1.83 13.18 5.99
N ASP A 301 3.05 13.70 5.77
CA ASP A 301 3.37 15.07 6.15
C ASP A 301 2.67 16.05 5.17
N VAL A 302 1.75 16.85 5.68
CA VAL A 302 0.93 17.77 4.88
C VAL A 302 1.52 19.18 4.90
N THR A 303 1.75 19.75 3.72
CA THR A 303 2.14 21.16 3.56
C THR A 303 1.17 21.90 2.65
N VAL A 304 0.60 23.01 3.13
CA VAL A 304 -0.38 23.82 2.39
C VAL A 304 0.19 25.22 2.16
N GLY A 305 0.18 25.68 0.90
CA GLY A 305 0.65 27.02 0.52
C GLY A 305 2.18 27.13 0.36
N ALA A 306 2.88 26.01 0.21
CA ALA A 306 4.36 25.97 0.22
C ALA A 306 5.02 26.70 -0.98
N ALA A 307 4.38 26.67 -2.15
CA ALA A 307 4.89 27.25 -3.40
C ALA A 307 3.73 27.55 -4.36
N GLY A 308 3.92 28.47 -5.33
CA GLY A 308 2.92 28.80 -6.36
C GLY A 308 2.14 30.10 -6.11
N ALA A 309 1.30 30.49 -7.07
CA ALA A 309 0.50 31.71 -7.01
C ALA A 309 -0.96 31.39 -6.66
N GLY A 310 -1.60 32.25 -5.85
CA GLY A 310 -2.98 32.06 -5.39
C GLY A 310 -3.07 31.31 -4.06
N ALA A 311 -4.29 31.23 -3.51
CA ALA A 311 -4.53 30.54 -2.25
C ALA A 311 -4.60 29.03 -2.47
N ALA A 312 -3.88 28.27 -1.64
CA ALA A 312 -4.07 26.84 -1.49
C ALA A 312 -5.21 26.57 -0.50
N THR A 313 -5.98 25.50 -0.70
CA THR A 313 -7.07 25.12 0.22
C THR A 313 -6.96 23.66 0.63
N PHE A 314 -7.16 23.39 1.91
CA PHE A 314 -7.14 22.05 2.49
C PHE A 314 -8.24 21.97 3.55
N GLY A 315 -9.18 21.04 3.43
CA GLY A 315 -10.21 20.84 4.44
C GLY A 315 -11.37 19.93 4.01
N PRO A 316 -12.42 19.79 4.83
CA PRO A 316 -13.51 18.83 4.60
C PRO A 316 -14.49 19.17 3.46
N GLY A 317 -14.16 20.13 2.59
CA GLY A 317 -15.03 20.59 1.49
C GLY A 317 -16.10 21.62 1.88
N LEU A 318 -16.78 22.18 0.86
CA LEU A 318 -17.86 23.17 0.97
C LEU A 318 -19.16 22.53 1.52
N GLY A 319 -19.17 22.18 2.80
CA GLY A 319 -20.29 21.53 3.48
C GLY A 319 -20.07 21.26 4.97
N GLY A 320 -18.82 21.33 5.43
CA GLY A 320 -18.48 21.57 6.84
C GLY A 320 -18.66 20.40 7.80
N VAL A 321 -18.88 19.17 7.33
CA VAL A 321 -18.84 17.98 8.19
C VAL A 321 -18.25 16.80 7.41
N GLY A 322 -16.99 16.51 7.67
CA GLY A 322 -16.29 15.32 7.20
C GLY A 322 -15.12 15.09 8.14
N ASP A 323 -15.01 13.87 8.68
CA ASP A 323 -13.87 13.48 9.50
C ASP A 323 -12.68 13.27 8.56
N LEU A 324 -11.88 14.33 8.37
CA LEU A 324 -10.58 14.27 7.73
C LEU A 324 -9.54 14.07 8.83
N ASP A 325 -8.92 12.91 8.84
CA ASP A 325 -7.86 12.55 9.76
C ASP A 325 -6.50 12.68 9.07
N VAL A 326 -5.56 13.37 9.71
CA VAL A 326 -4.20 13.58 9.19
C VAL A 326 -3.21 12.97 10.16
N ASP A 327 -2.62 11.86 9.73
CA ASP A 327 -1.55 11.17 10.43
C ASP A 327 -0.19 11.59 9.86
N GLY A 328 0.31 12.70 10.40
CA GLY A 328 1.60 13.28 10.05
C GLY A 328 1.72 14.72 10.54
N ASN A 329 2.80 15.40 10.17
CA ASN A 329 2.94 16.82 10.49
C ASN A 329 2.06 17.64 9.55
N TYR A 330 1.38 18.66 10.08
CA TYR A 330 0.62 19.61 9.27
C TYR A 330 1.28 21.00 9.34
N THR A 331 1.59 21.56 8.17
CA THR A 331 2.16 22.91 8.04
C THR A 331 1.34 23.74 7.06
N GLN A 332 1.02 24.97 7.44
CA GLN A 332 0.35 25.96 6.59
C GLN A 332 1.21 27.21 6.47
N GLY A 333 1.50 27.61 5.23
CA GLY A 333 2.24 28.81 4.86
C GLY A 333 1.39 30.07 4.80
#